data_AF-B9JDX3-F1
#
_entry.id   AF-B9JDX3-F1
#
_cell.length_a   1.000
_cell.length_b   1.000
_cell.length_c   1.000
_cell.angle_alpha   90.00
_cell.angle_beta   90.00
_cell.angle_gamma   90.00
#
_symmetry.space_group_name_H-M   'P 1'
#
loop_
_entity.id
_entity.type
_entity.pdbx_description
1 polymer ?
#
loop_
_entity_poly.entity_id
_entity_poly.type
_entity_poly.pdbx_seq_one_letter_code
_entity_poly.pdbx_strand_id
1 'polypeptide(L)'
;MADAEARFAMRDYGPMVLFASTTIGGMIFIWTSKLLGWSLPVVTGVPLLLMAIYFVASLAFAGFRLQNEQTGDNLYYMGFLFTLSSLGVSLYLFAGETSIETIVRNFGIAVTSTIAGVTLRILFNQMRRDPIDIERSTRHELAEMTRRVRTELDASSREFSHYRRVSQQMLSEGFEEIAHQAERNGEEIQKILEVLAKQAVKPINEAAAQLTETTSQLSEIIGKFGTAVETVGKKLEDIRAPEDVVRAELAPAIAAIKDMAEAQLQPLQNIERTLNRIADLPGRPLSPELKVVDPHPERSSGAEDVLMHNEVLSGTAGRKRRWHLW
;
A
#
# COMPACT_ATOMS: atom_id res chain seq x y z
N MET A 1 -43.09 -18.77 -45.68
CA MET A 1 -42.38 -19.88 -45.03
C MET A 1 -41.53 -20.68 -46.03
N ALA A 2 -42.05 -21.05 -47.20
CA ALA A 2 -41.27 -21.70 -48.28
C ALA A 2 -39.99 -20.95 -48.72
N ASP A 3 -40.05 -19.61 -48.79
CA ASP A 3 -38.91 -18.77 -49.17
C ASP A 3 -37.76 -18.74 -48.15
N ALA A 4 -38.05 -19.00 -46.87
CA ALA A 4 -37.05 -19.04 -45.83
C ALA A 4 -36.32 -20.39 -45.85
N GLU A 5 -37.07 -21.48 -45.97
CA GLU A 5 -36.53 -22.85 -46.11
C GLU A 5 -35.66 -23.01 -47.37
N ALA A 6 -36.07 -22.41 -48.49
CA ALA A 6 -35.27 -22.41 -49.73
C ALA A 6 -33.92 -21.69 -49.56
N ARG A 7 -33.89 -20.57 -48.83
CA ARG A 7 -32.65 -19.83 -48.53
C ARG A 7 -31.74 -20.58 -47.56
N PHE A 8 -32.31 -21.32 -46.60
CA PHE A 8 -31.54 -22.19 -45.71
C PHE A 8 -30.96 -23.40 -46.44
N ALA A 9 -31.75 -24.09 -47.27
CA ALA A 9 -31.29 -25.20 -48.10
C ALA A 9 -30.20 -24.76 -49.10
N MET A 10 -30.34 -23.59 -49.72
CA MET A 10 -29.33 -23.04 -50.62
C MET A 10 -28.03 -22.67 -49.90
N ARG A 11 -28.10 -22.32 -48.61
CA ARG A 11 -26.93 -22.04 -47.79
C ARG A 11 -26.18 -23.32 -47.38
N ASP A 12 -26.92 -24.40 -47.11
CA ASP A 12 -26.34 -25.65 -46.63
C ASP A 12 -25.86 -26.56 -47.78
N TYR A 13 -26.58 -26.58 -48.92
CA TYR A 13 -26.20 -27.35 -50.12
C TYR A 13 -25.45 -26.54 -51.18
N GLY A 14 -25.45 -25.21 -51.09
CA GLY A 14 -24.81 -24.32 -52.07
C GLY A 14 -23.36 -24.67 -52.37
N PRO A 15 -22.50 -24.90 -51.36
CA PRO A 15 -21.11 -25.28 -51.60
C PRO A 15 -20.95 -26.61 -52.33
N MET A 16 -21.79 -27.60 -52.01
CA MET A 16 -21.77 -28.91 -52.65
C MET A 16 -22.19 -28.81 -54.13
N VAL A 17 -23.24 -28.04 -54.43
CA VAL A 17 -23.71 -27.80 -55.79
C VAL A 17 -22.67 -27.01 -56.60
N LEU A 18 -22.02 -26.02 -55.99
CA LEU A 18 -20.98 -25.22 -56.63
C LEU A 18 -19.74 -26.08 -56.96
N PHE A 19 -19.32 -26.95 -56.04
CA PHE A 19 -18.26 -27.93 -56.29
C PHE A 19 -18.62 -28.90 -57.43
N ALA A 20 -19.79 -29.54 -57.36
CA ALA A 20 -20.22 -30.53 -58.35
C ALA A 20 -20.36 -29.91 -59.75
N SER A 21 -21.00 -28.75 -59.86
CA SER A 21 -21.17 -28.05 -61.14
C SER A 21 -19.83 -27.59 -61.73
N THR A 22 -18.93 -27.03 -60.93
CA THR A 22 -17.59 -26.61 -61.39
C THR A 22 -16.76 -27.81 -61.85
N THR A 23 -16.81 -28.92 -61.10
CA THR A 23 -16.07 -30.14 -61.43
C THR A 23 -16.61 -30.80 -62.70
N ILE A 24 -17.92 -31.03 -62.78
CA ILE A 24 -18.53 -31.65 -63.96
C ILE A 24 -18.35 -30.75 -65.19
N GLY A 25 -18.54 -29.43 -65.04
CA GLY A 25 -18.30 -28.46 -66.11
C GLY A 25 -16.86 -28.48 -66.60
N GLY A 26 -15.88 -28.53 -65.69
CA GLY A 26 -14.46 -28.67 -66.03
C GLY A 26 -14.14 -29.97 -66.76
N MET A 27 -14.73 -31.10 -66.35
CA MET A 27 -14.55 -32.39 -67.02
C MET A 27 -15.14 -32.38 -68.44
N ILE A 28 -16.36 -31.84 -68.62
CA ILE A 28 -16.99 -31.70 -69.93
C ILE A 28 -16.17 -30.78 -70.84
N PHE A 29 -15.66 -29.67 -70.30
CA PHE A 29 -14.78 -28.77 -71.02
C PHE A 29 -13.49 -29.49 -71.48
N ILE A 30 -12.81 -30.22 -70.61
CA ILE A 30 -11.61 -30.99 -70.96
C ILE A 30 -11.92 -32.01 -72.06
N TRP A 31 -13.07 -32.68 -71.97
CA TRP A 31 -13.45 -33.69 -72.95
C TRP A 31 -13.72 -33.08 -74.32
N THR A 32 -14.59 -32.07 -74.38
CA THR A 32 -14.95 -31.40 -75.63
C THR A 32 -13.77 -30.67 -76.27
N SER A 33 -12.98 -29.94 -75.50
CA SER A 33 -11.81 -29.19 -76.01
C SER A 33 -10.74 -30.12 -76.59
N LYS A 34 -10.48 -31.27 -75.98
CA LYS A 34 -9.54 -32.26 -76.53
C LYS A 34 -10.06 -32.95 -77.79
N LEU A 35 -11.35 -33.29 -77.84
CA LEU A 35 -11.96 -33.88 -79.04
C LEU A 35 -11.96 -32.91 -80.23
N LEU A 36 -12.10 -31.61 -79.96
CA LEU A 36 -12.05 -30.55 -80.97
C LEU A 36 -10.61 -30.11 -81.32
N GLY A 37 -9.58 -30.76 -80.77
CA GLY A 37 -8.19 -30.48 -81.09
C GLY A 37 -7.67 -29.11 -80.60
N TRP A 38 -8.22 -28.57 -79.52
CA TRP A 38 -7.79 -27.28 -78.98
C TRP A 38 -6.36 -27.32 -78.45
N SER A 39 -5.73 -26.14 -78.39
CA SER A 39 -4.34 -26.03 -77.95
C SER A 39 -4.19 -26.44 -76.49
N LEU A 40 -3.09 -27.15 -76.21
CA LEU A 40 -2.80 -27.73 -74.92
C LEU A 40 -2.75 -26.73 -73.73
N PRO A 41 -2.22 -25.50 -73.90
CA PRO A 41 -2.28 -24.49 -72.85
C PRO A 41 -3.71 -24.10 -72.46
N VAL A 42 -4.66 -24.09 -73.41
CA VAL A 42 -6.06 -23.75 -73.14
C VAL A 42 -6.76 -24.89 -72.39
N VAL A 43 -6.52 -26.13 -72.82
CA VAL A 43 -7.09 -27.34 -72.21
C VAL A 43 -6.71 -27.48 -70.74
N THR A 44 -5.54 -26.99 -70.34
CA THR A 44 -5.05 -27.06 -68.94
C THR A 44 -5.21 -25.74 -68.17
N GLY A 45 -5.06 -24.60 -68.84
CA GLY A 45 -5.21 -23.29 -68.23
C GLY A 45 -6.63 -23.02 -67.75
N VAL A 46 -7.66 -23.44 -68.49
CA VAL A 46 -9.06 -23.24 -68.09
C VAL A 46 -9.41 -24.05 -66.83
N PRO A 47 -9.09 -25.36 -66.69
CA PRO A 47 -9.26 -26.08 -65.43
C PRO A 47 -8.52 -25.46 -64.24
N LEU A 48 -7.28 -24.99 -64.44
CA LEU A 48 -6.53 -24.28 -63.40
C LEU A 48 -7.22 -22.98 -62.98
N LEU A 49 -7.73 -22.22 -63.96
CA LEU A 49 -8.50 -21.02 -63.70
C LEU A 49 -9.81 -21.33 -62.97
N LEU A 50 -10.51 -22.39 -63.33
CA LEU A 50 -11.73 -22.83 -62.63
C LEU A 50 -11.44 -23.21 -61.17
N MET A 51 -10.32 -23.90 -60.91
CA MET A 51 -9.87 -24.18 -59.55
C MET A 51 -9.53 -22.90 -58.78
N ALA A 52 -8.88 -21.93 -59.42
CA ALA A 52 -8.57 -20.64 -58.81
C ALA A 52 -9.83 -19.80 -58.54
N ILE A 53 -10.80 -19.80 -59.46
CA ILE A 53 -12.10 -19.13 -59.27
C ILE A 53 -12.87 -19.78 -58.12
N TYR A 54 -12.93 -21.12 -58.10
CA TYR A 54 -13.53 -21.85 -56.99
C TYR A 54 -12.86 -21.48 -55.66
N PHE A 55 -11.52 -21.46 -55.63
CA PHE A 55 -10.74 -21.05 -54.46
C PHE A 55 -11.10 -19.63 -53.97
N VAL A 56 -11.08 -18.64 -54.85
CA VAL A 56 -11.40 -17.24 -54.49
C VAL A 56 -12.85 -17.10 -54.07
N ALA A 57 -13.78 -17.77 -54.75
CA ALA A 57 -15.19 -17.80 -54.37
C ALA A 57 -15.35 -18.40 -52.96
N SER A 58 -14.74 -19.56 -52.68
CA SER A 58 -14.78 -20.18 -51.36
C SER A 58 -14.21 -19.29 -50.25
N LEU A 59 -13.17 -18.48 -50.55
CA LEU A 59 -12.64 -17.49 -49.60
C LEU A 59 -13.56 -16.28 -49.42
N ALA A 60 -14.14 -15.74 -50.50
CA ALA A 60 -15.02 -14.57 -50.42
C ALA A 60 -16.36 -14.92 -49.72
N PHE A 61 -16.85 -16.13 -49.93
CA PHE A 61 -18.04 -16.65 -49.25
C PHE A 61 -17.76 -17.21 -47.84
N ALA A 62 -16.51 -17.15 -47.35
CA ALA A 62 -16.10 -17.64 -46.03
C ALA A 62 -16.75 -16.92 -44.82
N GLY A 63 -17.58 -15.90 -45.05
CA GLY A 63 -18.56 -15.43 -44.06
C GLY A 63 -19.62 -16.49 -43.71
N PHE A 64 -19.79 -17.49 -44.57
CA PHE A 64 -20.56 -18.69 -44.30
C PHE A 64 -19.58 -19.83 -44.00
N ARG A 65 -19.74 -20.41 -42.80
CA ARG A 65 -19.12 -21.59 -42.19
C ARG A 65 -18.78 -22.75 -43.14
N LEU A 66 -17.94 -22.54 -44.14
CA LEU A 66 -17.24 -23.61 -44.82
C LEU A 66 -16.23 -24.12 -43.81
N GLN A 67 -16.36 -25.39 -43.42
CA GLN A 67 -15.22 -26.12 -42.88
C GLN A 67 -14.07 -25.92 -43.90
N ASN A 68 -13.07 -25.10 -43.54
CA ASN A 68 -11.91 -24.82 -44.41
C ASN A 68 -11.24 -26.11 -44.91
N GLU A 69 -11.41 -27.21 -44.17
CA GLU A 69 -11.02 -28.57 -44.50
C GLU A 69 -11.68 -29.09 -45.80
N GLN A 70 -13.00 -28.92 -45.95
CA GLN A 70 -13.73 -29.44 -47.11
C GLN A 70 -13.35 -28.73 -48.42
N THR A 71 -13.03 -27.43 -48.36
CA THR A 71 -12.62 -26.67 -49.55
C THR A 71 -11.26 -27.17 -50.09
N GLY A 72 -10.31 -27.43 -49.19
CA GLY A 72 -9.01 -28.00 -49.55
C GLY A 72 -9.15 -29.39 -50.16
N ASP A 73 -10.01 -30.24 -49.59
CA ASP A 73 -10.29 -31.57 -50.14
C ASP A 73 -10.99 -31.50 -51.50
N ASN A 74 -11.97 -30.60 -51.67
CA ASN A 74 -12.64 -30.38 -52.95
C ASN A 74 -11.66 -29.95 -54.05
N LEU A 75 -10.74 -29.03 -53.76
CA LEU A 75 -9.71 -28.61 -54.73
C LEU A 75 -8.75 -29.74 -55.10
N TYR A 76 -8.42 -30.60 -54.15
CA TYR A 76 -7.64 -31.81 -54.40
C TYR A 76 -8.38 -32.78 -55.33
N TYR A 77 -9.66 -33.07 -55.06
CA TYR A 77 -10.46 -33.95 -55.90
C TYR A 77 -10.71 -33.35 -57.30
N MET A 78 -10.91 -32.04 -57.42
CA MET A 78 -10.99 -31.36 -58.72
C MET A 78 -9.72 -31.53 -59.54
N GLY A 79 -8.56 -31.25 -58.96
CA GLY A 79 -7.27 -31.41 -59.63
C GLY A 79 -7.06 -32.84 -60.12
N PHE A 80 -7.35 -33.81 -59.26
CA PHE A 80 -7.26 -35.25 -59.57
C PHE A 80 -8.21 -35.67 -60.70
N LEU A 81 -9.50 -35.31 -60.61
CA LEU A 81 -10.51 -35.66 -61.60
C LEU A 81 -10.25 -35.01 -62.96
N PHE A 82 -9.76 -33.77 -62.99
CA PHE A 82 -9.37 -33.09 -64.22
C PHE A 82 -8.20 -33.80 -64.89
N THR A 83 -7.18 -34.20 -64.12
CA THR A 83 -6.05 -34.96 -64.67
C THR A 83 -6.49 -36.34 -65.19
N LEU A 84 -7.34 -37.07 -64.47
CA LEU A 84 -7.88 -38.35 -64.94
C LEU A 84 -8.73 -38.20 -66.20
N SER A 85 -9.60 -37.19 -66.26
CA SER A 85 -10.43 -36.92 -67.44
C SER A 85 -9.57 -36.56 -68.64
N SER A 86 -8.55 -35.73 -68.42
CA SER A 86 -7.57 -35.35 -69.44
C SER A 86 -6.80 -36.56 -69.97
N LEU A 87 -6.35 -37.46 -69.08
CA LEU A 87 -5.67 -38.69 -69.47
C LEU A 87 -6.61 -39.64 -70.21
N GLY A 88 -7.84 -39.84 -69.71
CA GLY A 88 -8.82 -40.72 -70.33
C GLY A 88 -9.11 -40.36 -71.79
N VAL A 89 -9.26 -39.07 -72.08
CA VAL A 89 -9.48 -38.59 -73.45
C VAL A 89 -8.22 -38.70 -74.31
N SER A 90 -7.04 -38.47 -73.74
CA SER A 90 -5.77 -38.68 -74.45
C SER A 90 -5.52 -40.15 -74.80
N LEU A 91 -5.93 -41.09 -73.95
CA LEU A 91 -5.89 -42.53 -74.26
C LEU A 91 -6.94 -42.93 -75.29
N TYR A 92 -8.13 -42.33 -75.26
CA TYR A 92 -9.16 -42.56 -76.26
C TYR A 92 -8.72 -42.10 -77.66
N LEU A 93 -8.15 -40.90 -77.77
CA LEU A 93 -7.64 -40.35 -79.05
C LEU A 93 -6.39 -41.07 -79.57
N PHE A 94 -5.62 -41.71 -78.67
CA PHE A 94 -4.47 -42.53 -79.05
C PHE A 94 -4.86 -43.74 -79.92
N ALA A 95 -6.03 -44.33 -79.69
CA ALA A 95 -6.53 -45.44 -80.49
C ALA A 95 -6.81 -45.07 -81.96
N GLY A 96 -6.85 -43.77 -82.28
CA GLY A 96 -7.12 -43.23 -83.62
C GLY A 96 -5.87 -43.06 -84.48
N GLU A 97 -4.87 -42.26 -84.06
CA GLU A 97 -3.70 -41.90 -84.90
C GLU A 97 -2.61 -41.05 -84.17
N THR A 98 -2.53 -41.10 -82.83
CA THR A 98 -1.66 -40.16 -82.08
C THR A 98 -0.30 -40.76 -81.70
N SER A 99 0.79 -39.98 -81.74
CA SER A 99 2.12 -40.43 -81.27
C SER A 99 2.21 -40.55 -79.75
N ILE A 100 3.01 -41.50 -79.24
CA ILE A 100 3.28 -41.68 -77.80
C ILE A 100 3.80 -40.40 -77.15
N GLU A 101 4.68 -39.67 -77.85
CA GLU A 101 5.23 -38.39 -77.41
C GLU A 101 4.14 -37.34 -77.11
N THR A 102 3.09 -37.30 -77.95
CA THR A 102 1.95 -36.39 -77.75
C THR A 102 1.16 -36.76 -76.50
N ILE A 103 0.99 -38.06 -76.20
CA ILE A 103 0.35 -38.49 -74.95
C ILE A 103 1.16 -38.07 -73.75
N VAL A 104 2.48 -38.31 -73.77
CA VAL A 104 3.37 -37.97 -72.64
C VAL A 104 3.35 -36.46 -72.39
N ARG A 105 3.38 -35.64 -73.44
CA ARG A 105 3.25 -34.18 -73.32
C ARG A 105 1.89 -33.74 -72.77
N ASN A 106 0.80 -34.33 -73.27
CA ASN A 106 -0.56 -34.07 -72.79
C ASN A 106 -0.75 -34.49 -71.34
N PHE A 107 -0.11 -35.60 -70.95
CA PHE A 107 -0.10 -36.11 -69.59
C PHE A 107 0.69 -35.21 -68.65
N GLY A 108 1.94 -34.85 -69.00
CA GLY A 108 2.79 -34.00 -68.17
C GLY A 108 2.15 -32.64 -67.87
N ILE A 109 1.50 -32.04 -68.86
CA ILE A 109 0.76 -30.79 -68.65
C ILE A 109 -0.53 -31.04 -67.85
N ALA A 110 -1.26 -32.14 -68.08
CA ALA A 110 -2.42 -32.49 -67.25
C ALA A 110 -2.08 -32.74 -65.78
N VAL A 111 -0.88 -33.22 -65.47
CA VAL A 111 -0.40 -33.41 -64.08
C VAL A 111 -0.29 -32.06 -63.34
N THR A 112 -0.11 -30.94 -64.04
CA THR A 112 -0.01 -29.61 -63.41
C THR A 112 -1.27 -29.21 -62.64
N SER A 113 -2.47 -29.62 -63.09
CA SER A 113 -3.72 -29.36 -62.32
C SER A 113 -3.80 -30.20 -61.05
N THR A 114 -3.27 -31.43 -61.06
CA THR A 114 -3.16 -32.25 -59.84
C THR A 114 -2.15 -31.65 -58.87
N ILE A 115 -0.97 -31.23 -59.35
CA ILE A 115 0.04 -30.58 -58.52
C ILE A 115 -0.56 -29.31 -57.89
N ALA A 116 -1.22 -28.47 -58.69
CA ALA A 116 -1.89 -27.27 -58.20
C ALA A 116 -2.95 -27.61 -57.13
N GLY A 117 -3.78 -28.64 -57.34
CA GLY A 117 -4.78 -29.09 -56.37
C GLY A 117 -4.17 -29.54 -55.04
N VAL A 118 -3.08 -30.31 -55.08
CA VAL A 118 -2.35 -30.74 -53.86
C VAL A 118 -1.69 -29.56 -53.15
N THR A 119 -0.99 -28.67 -53.88
CA THR A 119 -0.36 -27.48 -53.30
C THR A 119 -1.39 -26.60 -52.61
N LEU A 120 -2.54 -26.40 -53.24
CA LEU A 120 -3.62 -25.57 -52.71
C LEU A 120 -4.29 -26.21 -51.50
N ARG A 121 -4.42 -27.56 -51.49
CA ARG A 121 -4.85 -28.32 -50.31
C ARG A 121 -3.90 -28.12 -49.13
N ILE A 122 -2.58 -28.22 -49.36
CA ILE A 122 -1.57 -28.03 -48.30
C ILE A 122 -1.67 -26.60 -47.74
N LEU A 123 -1.79 -25.60 -48.61
CA LEU A 123 -1.93 -24.20 -48.20
C LEU A 123 -3.19 -23.98 -47.35
N PHE A 124 -4.33 -24.55 -47.76
CA PHE A 124 -5.58 -24.46 -47.01
C PHE A 124 -5.54 -25.20 -45.67
N ASN A 125 -4.96 -26.39 -45.64
CA ASN A 125 -4.89 -27.19 -44.42
C ASN A 125 -3.94 -26.58 -43.39
N GLN A 126 -2.93 -25.80 -43.81
CA GLN A 126 -2.09 -25.01 -42.90
C GLN A 126 -2.80 -23.79 -42.31
N MET A 127 -3.82 -23.23 -42.98
CA MET A 127 -4.63 -22.11 -42.46
C MET A 127 -5.66 -22.56 -41.39
N ARG A 128 -5.64 -23.82 -40.98
CA ARG A 128 -6.49 -24.44 -39.95
C ARG A 128 -6.14 -23.94 -38.55
N ARG A 129 -6.59 -22.74 -38.18
CA ARG A 129 -6.86 -22.37 -36.78
C ARG A 129 -8.34 -22.51 -36.59
N ASP A 130 -8.78 -23.56 -35.91
CA ASP A 130 -10.20 -23.80 -35.65
C ASP A 130 -10.73 -22.73 -34.67
N PRO A 131 -11.46 -21.70 -35.14
CA PRO A 131 -11.85 -20.58 -34.28
C PRO A 131 -12.99 -20.98 -33.34
N ILE A 132 -13.77 -22.00 -33.71
CA ILE A 132 -15.01 -22.38 -33.02
C ILE A 132 -14.71 -23.25 -31.81
N ASP A 133 -13.74 -24.15 -31.91
CA ASP A 133 -13.29 -24.95 -30.77
C ASP A 133 -12.64 -24.08 -29.71
N ILE A 134 -11.89 -23.05 -30.12
CA ILE A 134 -11.33 -22.03 -29.22
C ILE A 134 -12.46 -21.24 -28.56
N GLU A 135 -13.47 -20.78 -29.31
CA GLU A 135 -14.57 -20.02 -28.73
C GLU A 135 -15.35 -20.83 -27.68
N ARG A 136 -15.65 -22.11 -27.97
CA ARG A 136 -16.35 -22.97 -27.03
C ARG A 136 -15.52 -23.28 -25.79
N SER A 137 -14.22 -23.57 -25.95
CA SER A 137 -13.33 -23.81 -24.81
C SER A 137 -13.20 -22.56 -23.95
N THR A 138 -13.00 -21.39 -24.56
CA THR A 138 -12.91 -20.11 -23.86
C THR A 138 -14.23 -19.76 -23.16
N ARG A 139 -15.39 -20.01 -23.78
CA ARG A 139 -16.70 -19.82 -23.12
C ARG A 139 -16.85 -20.72 -21.90
N HIS A 140 -16.39 -21.98 -22.00
CA HIS A 140 -16.44 -22.92 -20.88
C HIS A 140 -15.52 -22.50 -19.73
N GLU A 141 -14.27 -22.19 -20.05
CA GLU A 141 -13.25 -21.71 -19.11
C GLU A 141 -13.71 -20.41 -18.42
N LEU A 142 -14.27 -19.46 -19.16
CA LEU A 142 -14.80 -18.22 -18.59
C LEU A 142 -15.98 -18.49 -17.65
N ALA A 143 -16.87 -19.42 -17.98
CA ALA A 143 -17.98 -19.81 -17.13
C ALA A 143 -17.50 -20.48 -15.82
N GLU A 144 -16.48 -21.34 -15.92
CA GLU A 144 -15.84 -21.97 -14.76
C GLU A 144 -15.18 -20.92 -13.85
N MET A 145 -14.38 -20.03 -14.42
CA MET A 145 -13.70 -18.96 -13.68
C MET A 145 -14.71 -18.03 -12.99
N THR A 146 -15.80 -17.69 -13.68
CA THR A 146 -16.89 -16.88 -13.10
C THR A 146 -17.55 -17.59 -11.92
N ARG A 147 -17.80 -18.90 -12.02
CA ARG A 147 -18.35 -19.70 -10.91
C ARG A 147 -17.40 -19.72 -9.72
N ARG A 148 -16.10 -19.87 -9.97
CA ARG A 148 -15.08 -19.88 -8.91
C ARG A 148 -15.01 -18.54 -8.19
N VAL A 149 -14.98 -17.43 -8.93
CA VAL A 149 -14.99 -16.07 -8.36
C VAL A 149 -16.25 -15.85 -7.52
N ARG A 150 -17.41 -16.27 -8.00
CA ARG A 150 -18.66 -16.17 -7.23
C ARG A 150 -18.57 -16.92 -5.90
N THR A 151 -18.10 -18.16 -5.91
CA THR A 151 -17.95 -18.96 -4.70
C THR A 151 -17.00 -18.30 -3.69
N GLU A 152 -15.89 -17.75 -4.17
CA GLU A 152 -14.92 -17.04 -3.33
C GLU A 152 -15.53 -15.79 -2.72
N LEU A 153 -16.24 -14.98 -3.50
CA LEU A 153 -16.93 -13.78 -3.01
C LEU A 153 -18.00 -14.13 -1.97
N ASP A 154 -18.77 -15.20 -2.17
CA ASP A 154 -19.77 -15.68 -1.20
C ASP A 154 -19.10 -16.17 0.10
N ALA A 155 -17.88 -16.72 0.02
CA ALA A 155 -17.09 -17.07 1.20
C ALA A 155 -16.58 -15.82 1.92
N SER A 156 -15.95 -14.88 1.20
CA SER A 156 -15.46 -13.63 1.77
C SER A 156 -16.58 -12.81 2.42
N SER A 157 -17.75 -12.75 1.81
CA SER A 157 -18.92 -12.04 2.37
C SER A 157 -19.35 -12.61 3.74
N ARG A 158 -19.33 -13.94 3.87
CA ARG A 158 -19.63 -14.62 5.14
C ARG A 158 -18.56 -14.34 6.19
N GLU A 159 -17.29 -14.37 5.79
CA GLU A 159 -16.17 -14.06 6.68
C GLU A 159 -16.19 -12.61 7.17
N PHE A 160 -16.46 -11.64 6.29
CA PHE A 160 -16.67 -10.25 6.67
C PHE A 160 -17.84 -10.07 7.64
N SER A 161 -18.94 -10.76 7.41
CA SER A 161 -20.11 -10.72 8.30
C SER A 161 -19.78 -11.27 9.69
N HIS A 162 -19.00 -12.36 9.74
CA HIS A 162 -18.49 -12.94 10.98
C HIS A 162 -17.54 -11.98 11.70
N TYR A 163 -16.54 -11.46 10.98
CA TYR A 163 -15.57 -10.50 11.51
C TYR A 163 -16.26 -9.27 12.11
N ARG A 164 -17.24 -8.69 11.40
CA ARG A 164 -18.02 -7.55 11.90
C ARG A 164 -18.69 -7.86 13.23
N ARG A 165 -19.29 -9.04 13.37
CA ARG A 165 -19.97 -9.46 14.60
C ARG A 165 -18.99 -9.59 15.75
N VAL A 166 -17.88 -10.30 15.53
CA VAL A 166 -16.83 -10.48 16.55
C VAL A 166 -16.19 -9.15 16.93
N SER A 167 -15.92 -8.27 15.95
CA SER A 167 -15.38 -6.93 16.22
C SER A 167 -16.33 -6.08 17.04
N GLN A 168 -17.63 -6.10 16.74
CA GLN A 168 -18.64 -5.40 17.56
C GLN A 168 -18.72 -5.96 18.98
N GLN A 169 -18.66 -7.28 19.13
CA GLN A 169 -18.64 -7.92 20.45
C GLN A 169 -17.39 -7.52 21.24
N MET A 170 -16.20 -7.65 20.65
CA MET A 170 -14.95 -7.25 21.30
C MET A 170 -14.92 -5.76 21.67
N LEU A 171 -15.49 -4.88 20.83
CA LEU A 171 -15.61 -3.47 21.16
C LEU A 171 -16.55 -3.25 22.35
N SER A 172 -17.71 -3.91 22.35
CA SER A 172 -18.67 -3.80 23.46
C SER A 172 -18.08 -4.32 24.77
N GLU A 173 -17.51 -5.51 24.76
CA GLU A 173 -16.85 -6.12 25.92
C GLU A 173 -15.65 -5.28 26.38
N GLY A 174 -14.85 -4.76 25.43
CA GLY A 174 -13.72 -3.90 25.72
C GLY A 174 -14.12 -2.58 26.38
N PHE A 175 -15.22 -1.95 25.94
CA PHE A 175 -15.73 -0.74 26.60
C PHE A 175 -16.27 -1.02 28.00
N GLU A 176 -16.94 -2.15 28.19
CA GLU A 176 -17.46 -2.55 29.50
C GLU A 176 -16.31 -2.84 30.49
N GLU A 177 -15.27 -3.55 30.04
CA GLU A 177 -14.07 -3.79 30.85
C GLU A 177 -13.34 -2.48 31.17
N ILE A 178 -13.21 -1.55 30.22
CA ILE A 178 -12.60 -0.23 30.46
C ILE A 178 -13.40 0.55 31.51
N ALA A 179 -14.74 0.55 31.43
CA ALA A 179 -15.59 1.24 32.39
C ALA A 179 -15.42 0.65 33.80
N HIS A 180 -15.42 -0.68 33.92
CA HIS A 180 -15.20 -1.37 35.18
C HIS A 180 -13.80 -1.09 35.76
N GLN A 181 -12.76 -1.05 34.91
CA GLN A 181 -11.40 -0.72 35.36
C GLN A 181 -11.27 0.74 35.79
N ALA A 182 -11.96 1.66 35.11
CA ALA A 182 -12.01 3.06 35.51
C ALA A 182 -12.69 3.24 36.88
N GLU A 183 -13.76 2.48 37.17
CA GLU A 183 -14.42 2.48 38.48
C GLU A 183 -13.49 1.97 39.58
N ARG A 184 -12.84 0.81 39.38
CA ARG A 184 -11.86 0.26 40.32
C ARG A 184 -10.70 1.19 40.59
N ASN A 185 -10.13 1.78 39.53
CA ASN A 185 -9.05 2.76 39.66
C ASN A 185 -9.53 4.01 40.40
N GLY A 186 -10.77 4.46 40.16
CA GLY A 186 -11.38 5.57 40.89
C GLY A 186 -11.51 5.31 42.39
N GLU A 187 -11.93 4.10 42.77
CA GLU A 187 -11.98 3.68 44.18
C GLU A 187 -10.58 3.63 44.82
N GLU A 188 -9.58 3.12 44.10
CA GLU A 188 -8.19 3.10 44.57
C GLU A 188 -7.65 4.52 44.78
N ILE A 189 -7.89 5.41 43.82
CA ILE A 189 -7.50 6.82 43.92
C ILE A 189 -8.18 7.47 45.12
N GLN A 190 -9.47 7.22 45.36
CA GLN A 190 -10.17 7.75 46.55
C GLN A 190 -9.51 7.29 47.85
N LYS A 191 -9.18 5.98 47.96
CA LYS A 191 -8.48 5.44 49.14
C LYS A 191 -7.12 6.11 49.34
N ILE A 192 -6.36 6.27 48.27
CA ILE A 192 -5.05 6.96 48.32
C ILE A 192 -5.24 8.42 48.77
N LEU A 193 -6.24 9.12 48.23
CA LEU A 193 -6.53 10.51 48.59
C LEU A 193 -6.91 10.65 50.07
N GLU A 194 -7.71 9.72 50.60
CA GLU A 194 -8.09 9.70 52.01
C GLU A 194 -6.87 9.51 52.92
N VAL A 195 -5.96 8.59 52.56
CA VAL A 195 -4.70 8.37 53.27
C VAL A 195 -3.83 9.62 53.22
N LEU A 196 -3.67 10.23 52.04
CA LEU A 196 -2.90 11.46 51.87
C LEU A 196 -3.48 12.62 52.67
N ALA A 197 -4.80 12.81 52.67
CA ALA A 197 -5.47 13.84 53.44
C ALA A 197 -5.22 13.66 54.95
N LYS A 198 -5.36 12.42 55.46
CA LYS A 198 -5.06 12.12 56.87
C LYS A 198 -3.58 12.37 57.22
N GLN A 199 -2.66 12.02 56.32
CA GLN A 199 -1.24 12.27 56.51
C GLN A 199 -0.88 13.76 56.46
N ALA A 200 -1.53 14.56 55.62
CA ALA A 200 -1.28 15.99 55.48
C ALA A 200 -1.77 16.82 56.70
N VAL A 201 -2.84 16.39 57.37
CA VAL A 201 -3.36 17.06 58.57
C VAL A 201 -2.41 16.92 59.76
N LYS A 202 -1.66 15.82 59.83
CA LYS A 202 -0.77 15.51 60.96
C LYS A 202 0.34 16.57 61.18
N PRO A 203 1.18 16.94 60.19
CA PRO A 203 2.19 17.97 60.36
C PRO A 203 1.60 19.37 60.59
N ILE A 204 0.40 19.66 60.06
CA ILE A 204 -0.29 20.93 60.35
C ILE A 204 -0.64 21.02 61.84
N ASN A 205 -1.19 19.95 62.41
CA ASN A 205 -1.50 19.91 63.84
C ASN A 205 -0.24 19.97 64.70
N GLU A 206 0.84 19.28 64.30
CA GLU A 206 2.13 19.32 65.00
C GLU A 206 2.74 20.72 64.97
N ALA A 207 2.72 21.41 63.81
CA ALA A 207 3.18 22.78 63.68
C ALA A 207 2.33 23.78 64.49
N ALA A 208 1.00 23.61 64.48
CA ALA A 208 0.09 24.43 65.28
C ALA A 208 0.34 24.26 66.80
N ALA A 209 0.62 23.03 67.25
CA ALA A 209 1.00 22.76 68.63
C ALA A 209 2.32 23.45 69.00
N GLN A 210 3.36 23.32 68.16
CA GLN A 210 4.64 24.01 68.37
C GLN A 210 4.50 25.54 68.41
N LEU A 211 3.68 26.12 67.52
CA LEU A 211 3.41 27.56 67.53
C LEU A 211 2.72 28.00 68.82
N THR A 212 1.75 27.23 69.29
CA THR A 212 1.04 27.52 70.55
C THR A 212 2.01 27.50 71.74
N GLU A 213 2.90 26.50 71.78
CA GLU A 213 3.92 26.41 72.82
C GLU A 213 4.92 27.55 72.76
N THR A 214 5.40 27.89 71.56
CA THR A 214 6.30 29.04 71.35
C THR A 214 5.65 30.36 71.78
N THR A 215 4.35 30.53 71.50
CA THR A 215 3.58 31.72 71.91
C THR A 215 3.41 31.80 73.44
N SER A 216 3.22 30.66 74.10
CA SER A 216 3.18 30.57 75.56
C SER A 216 4.52 30.97 76.18
N GLN A 217 5.63 30.42 75.67
CA GLN A 217 6.98 30.77 76.10
C GLN A 217 7.27 32.26 75.89
N LEU A 218 6.88 32.83 74.74
CA LEU A 218 6.99 34.27 74.49
C LEU A 218 6.19 35.09 75.49
N SER A 219 4.97 34.67 75.83
CA SER A 219 4.14 35.35 76.83
C SER A 219 4.79 35.32 78.22
N GLU A 220 5.43 34.21 78.59
CA GLU A 220 6.18 34.09 79.84
C GLU A 220 7.41 35.02 79.85
N ILE A 221 8.15 35.08 78.74
CA ILE A 221 9.29 36.00 78.58
C ILE A 221 8.83 37.45 78.66
N ILE A 222 7.73 37.81 77.99
CA ILE A 222 7.14 39.15 78.06
C ILE A 222 6.70 39.47 79.51
N GLY A 223 6.13 38.51 80.23
CA GLY A 223 5.79 38.65 81.64
C GLY A 223 7.03 38.92 82.52
N LYS A 224 8.10 38.12 82.35
CA LYS A 224 9.39 38.31 83.05
C LYS A 224 10.06 39.63 82.67
N PHE A 225 9.97 40.03 81.41
CA PHE A 225 10.47 41.32 80.95
C PHE A 225 9.67 42.47 81.57
N GLY A 226 8.34 42.36 81.61
CA GLY A 226 7.44 43.30 82.27
C GLY A 226 7.77 43.47 83.76
N THR A 227 7.98 42.38 84.50
CA THR A 227 8.38 42.45 85.91
C THR A 227 9.78 43.02 86.09
N ALA A 228 10.72 42.72 85.19
CA ALA A 228 12.06 43.32 85.21
C ALA A 228 12.00 44.84 84.96
N VAL A 229 11.21 45.28 83.97
CA VAL A 229 10.96 46.69 83.67
C VAL A 229 10.28 47.39 84.85
N GLU A 230 9.29 46.75 85.49
CA GLU A 230 8.63 47.28 86.69
C GLU A 230 9.61 47.38 87.87
N THR A 231 10.51 46.39 88.02
CA THR A 231 11.57 46.41 89.05
C THR A 231 12.56 47.53 88.80
N VAL A 232 12.97 47.76 87.55
CA VAL A 232 13.80 48.91 87.17
C VAL A 232 13.04 50.21 87.42
N GLY A 233 11.76 50.28 87.07
CA GLY A 233 10.89 51.42 87.36
C GLY A 233 10.81 51.75 88.85
N LYS A 234 10.58 50.75 89.71
CA LYS A 234 10.59 50.90 91.17
C LYS A 234 11.97 51.28 91.72
N LYS A 235 13.06 50.70 91.22
CA LYS A 235 14.42 51.13 91.58
C LYS A 235 14.70 52.58 91.13
N LEU A 236 14.13 53.03 90.02
CA LEU A 236 14.26 54.40 89.54
C LEU A 236 13.37 55.36 90.34
N GLU A 237 12.24 54.89 90.88
CA GLU A 237 11.35 55.59 91.81
C GLU A 237 11.99 55.72 93.21
N ASP A 238 12.71 54.70 93.68
CA ASP A 238 13.53 54.73 94.91
C ASP A 238 14.80 55.60 94.77
N ILE A 239 15.23 55.92 93.54
CA ILE A 239 16.31 56.88 93.29
C ILE A 239 15.74 58.30 93.21
N ARG A 240 15.32 58.78 94.38
CA ARG A 240 15.09 60.19 94.76
C ARG A 240 15.22 60.25 96.30
N ALA A 241 16.22 60.85 96.95
CA ALA A 241 17.35 61.69 96.56
C ALA A 241 18.58 61.36 97.46
N PRO A 242 19.82 61.48 96.95
CA PRO A 242 20.56 62.73 97.13
C PRO A 242 20.98 63.29 95.77
N GLU A 243 20.73 64.57 95.56
CA GLU A 243 20.85 65.27 94.27
C GLU A 243 22.28 65.34 93.69
N ASP A 244 23.28 64.74 94.35
CA ASP A 244 24.70 64.85 93.96
C ASP A 244 25.30 63.58 93.34
N VAL A 245 24.69 62.40 93.48
CA VAL A 245 25.29 61.14 92.97
C VAL A 245 25.06 60.94 91.47
N VAL A 246 23.98 61.52 90.92
CA VAL A 246 23.61 61.42 89.50
C VAL A 246 24.64 62.08 88.58
N ARG A 247 25.48 63.00 89.07
CA ARG A 247 26.55 63.61 88.27
C ARG A 247 27.88 62.86 88.32
N ALA A 248 28.19 62.20 89.44
CA ALA A 248 29.51 61.61 89.65
C ALA A 248 29.66 60.22 89.02
N GLU A 249 28.62 59.39 89.06
CA GLU A 249 28.67 57.98 88.62
C GLU A 249 28.18 57.78 87.16
N LEU A 250 27.25 58.62 86.69
CA LEU A 250 26.71 58.49 85.32
C LEU A 250 27.59 59.18 84.26
N ALA A 251 28.53 60.05 84.65
CA ALA A 251 29.46 60.68 83.73
C ALA A 251 30.33 59.64 82.95
N PRO A 252 30.97 58.64 83.60
CA PRO A 252 31.72 57.62 82.87
C PRO A 252 30.82 56.67 82.07
N ALA A 253 29.59 56.39 82.53
CA ALA A 253 28.67 55.53 81.79
C ALA A 253 28.11 56.21 80.53
N ILE A 254 27.78 57.51 80.61
CA ILE A 254 27.36 58.32 79.45
C ILE A 254 28.54 58.54 78.51
N ALA A 255 29.76 58.74 79.02
CA ALA A 255 30.97 58.80 78.19
C ALA A 255 31.24 57.47 77.49
N ALA A 256 31.10 56.33 78.18
CA ALA A 256 31.26 55.01 77.57
C ALA A 256 30.16 54.70 76.53
N ILE A 257 28.91 55.11 76.77
CA ILE A 257 27.81 54.99 75.79
C ILE A 257 28.06 55.93 74.60
N LYS A 258 28.60 57.13 74.82
CA LYS A 258 28.99 58.07 73.76
C LYS A 258 30.14 57.51 72.92
N ASP A 259 31.18 56.96 73.54
CA ASP A 259 32.31 56.32 72.87
C ASP A 259 31.86 55.07 72.11
N MET A 260 30.91 54.29 72.65
CA MET A 260 30.36 53.11 71.99
C MET A 260 29.38 53.48 70.86
N ALA A 261 28.64 54.58 70.98
CA ALA A 261 27.80 55.14 69.93
C ALA A 261 28.65 55.75 68.80
N GLU A 262 29.76 56.43 69.12
CA GLU A 262 30.75 56.91 68.15
C GLU A 262 31.48 55.74 67.46
N ALA A 263 31.75 54.64 68.19
CA ALA A 263 32.30 53.40 67.61
C ALA A 263 31.30 52.68 66.68
N GLN A 264 29.99 52.73 66.96
CA GLN A 264 28.94 52.21 66.05
C GLN A 264 28.57 53.18 64.91
N LEU A 265 29.00 54.45 64.98
CA LEU A 265 28.87 55.41 63.88
C LEU A 265 29.99 55.28 62.82
N GLN A 266 31.11 54.61 63.11
CA GLN A 266 32.16 54.31 62.11
C GLN A 266 31.67 53.42 60.94
N PRO A 267 30.91 52.33 61.16
CA PRO A 267 30.26 51.58 60.08
C PRO A 267 29.32 52.43 59.22
N LEU A 268 28.60 53.37 59.81
CA LEU A 268 27.64 54.22 59.11
C LEU A 268 28.31 55.29 58.23
N GLN A 269 29.44 55.86 58.65
CA GLN A 269 30.27 56.71 57.79
C GLN A 269 30.91 55.94 56.62
N ASN A 270 31.21 54.66 56.80
CA ASN A 270 31.66 53.79 55.70
C ASN A 270 30.53 53.50 54.70
N ILE A 271 29.29 53.37 55.16
CA ILE A 271 28.11 53.22 54.28
C ILE A 271 27.85 54.52 53.50
N GLU A 272 28.02 55.70 54.11
CA GLU A 272 27.89 56.99 53.41
C GLU A 272 28.97 57.20 52.32
N ARG A 273 30.23 56.80 52.58
CA ARG A 273 31.29 56.79 51.55
C ARG A 273 31.04 55.76 50.44
N THR A 274 30.41 54.64 50.76
CA THR A 274 30.07 53.60 49.78
C THR A 274 28.89 54.03 48.90
N LEU A 275 27.90 54.70 49.48
CA LEU A 275 26.76 55.29 48.76
C LEU A 275 27.19 56.49 47.90
N ASN A 276 28.08 57.37 48.38
CA ASN A 276 28.64 58.45 47.56
C ASN A 276 29.54 57.94 46.42
N ARG A 277 30.21 56.79 46.59
CA ARG A 277 30.98 56.13 45.50
C ARG A 277 30.08 55.44 44.47
N ILE A 278 28.84 55.11 44.83
CA ILE A 278 27.81 54.58 43.92
C ILE A 278 27.04 55.72 43.23
N ALA A 279 26.89 56.88 43.87
CA ALA A 279 26.25 58.07 43.32
C ALA A 279 27.09 58.80 42.24
N ASP A 280 28.41 58.55 42.16
CA ASP A 280 29.33 59.14 41.18
C ASP A 280 29.67 58.22 39.98
N LEU A 281 28.93 57.12 39.77
CA LEU A 281 29.09 56.28 38.58
C LEU A 281 28.09 56.67 37.48
N PRO A 282 28.53 57.21 36.32
CA PRO A 282 27.66 57.37 35.16
C PRO A 282 27.34 56.00 34.55
N GLY A 283 26.08 55.84 34.15
CA GLY A 283 25.43 54.55 33.94
C GLY A 283 26.11 53.56 32.98
N ARG A 284 25.93 52.27 33.28
CA ARG A 284 26.00 51.17 32.32
C ARG A 284 24.86 50.18 32.58
N PRO A 285 24.26 49.58 31.53
CA PRO A 285 23.04 48.79 31.66
C PRO A 285 23.33 47.42 32.31
N LEU A 286 22.34 46.93 33.06
CA LEU A 286 22.26 45.56 33.53
C LEU A 286 22.06 44.60 32.34
N SER A 287 23.04 43.73 32.09
CA SER A 287 22.84 42.46 31.37
C SER A 287 22.79 41.33 32.38
N PRO A 288 21.88 40.35 32.27
CA PRO A 288 21.85 39.20 33.16
C PRO A 288 22.79 38.11 32.63
N GLU A 289 23.79 37.71 33.42
CA GLU A 289 24.54 36.48 33.19
C GLU A 289 24.46 35.63 34.47
N LEU A 290 23.61 34.60 34.44
CA LEU A 290 23.55 33.56 35.46
C LEU A 290 24.61 32.51 35.09
N LYS A 291 25.66 32.36 35.92
CA LYS A 291 26.69 31.34 35.73
C LYS A 291 26.56 30.24 36.79
N VAL A 292 26.44 29.02 36.28
CA VAL A 292 26.39 27.71 36.93
C VAL A 292 27.66 27.43 37.75
N VAL A 293 27.52 26.79 38.92
CA VAL A 293 28.59 26.03 39.59
C VAL A 293 28.00 24.76 40.24
N ASP A 294 28.41 23.61 39.72
CA ASP A 294 28.30 22.23 40.24
C ASP A 294 29.25 22.01 41.46
N PRO A 295 29.14 20.97 42.34
CA PRO A 295 29.21 19.56 41.92
C PRO A 295 28.54 18.46 42.81
N HIS A 296 28.47 17.26 42.22
CA HIS A 296 28.15 15.91 42.74
C HIS A 296 28.94 15.46 44.02
N PRO A 297 28.65 14.32 44.74
CA PRO A 297 28.29 12.99 44.18
C PRO A 297 27.35 12.02 44.98
N GLU A 298 26.88 10.95 44.27
CA GLU A 298 26.52 9.56 44.72
C GLU A 298 25.39 9.35 45.78
N ARG A 299 24.52 8.32 45.78
CA ARG A 299 24.47 6.96 45.20
C ARG A 299 23.08 6.31 45.40
N SER A 300 22.71 5.39 44.48
CA SER A 300 21.72 4.28 44.59
C SER A 300 20.23 4.67 44.70
N SER A 301 19.22 3.97 44.16
CA SER A 301 18.99 2.60 43.69
C SER A 301 17.68 2.68 42.88
N GLY A 302 17.52 2.15 41.66
CA GLY A 302 17.07 0.77 41.38
C GLY A 302 15.63 0.73 40.79
N ALA A 303 15.41 -0.19 39.83
CA ALA A 303 14.17 -0.59 39.13
C ALA A 303 13.69 0.31 37.96
N GLU A 304 13.92 -0.06 36.69
CA GLU A 304 13.12 -0.99 35.83
C GLU A 304 11.81 -0.32 35.37
N ASP A 305 11.33 -0.37 34.13
CA ASP A 305 11.80 -0.70 32.77
C ASP A 305 10.60 -0.26 31.86
N VAL A 306 10.67 -0.49 30.54
CA VAL A 306 9.54 -0.64 29.60
C VAL A 306 9.49 0.38 28.42
N LEU A 307 9.96 -0.16 27.28
CA LEU A 307 9.51 -0.04 25.87
C LEU A 307 9.86 1.20 25.04
N MET A 308 10.69 0.98 24.01
CA MET A 308 10.27 0.89 22.59
C MET A 308 11.43 0.39 21.69
N HIS A 309 11.24 -0.73 20.99
CA HIS A 309 12.04 -1.18 19.83
C HIS A 309 11.46 -0.53 18.56
N ASN A 310 12.17 0.31 17.79
CA ASN A 310 13.34 0.11 16.90
C ASN A 310 12.98 -0.46 15.50
N GLU A 311 12.75 0.44 14.55
CA GLU A 311 12.71 0.18 13.10
C GLU A 311 14.14 0.18 12.52
N VAL A 312 14.44 -0.84 11.71
CA VAL A 312 15.72 -1.02 11.00
C VAL A 312 15.61 -0.43 9.59
N LEU A 313 16.46 0.56 9.31
CA LEU A 313 16.83 1.02 7.97
C LEU A 313 17.94 0.13 7.39
N SER A 314 17.89 -0.16 6.10
CA SER A 314 18.97 0.21 5.16
C SER A 314 18.75 -0.31 3.75
N GLY A 315 18.91 0.59 2.78
CA GLY A 315 18.89 0.31 1.34
C GLY A 315 20.26 0.00 0.74
N THR A 316 20.21 -0.84 -0.29
CA THR A 316 20.92 -0.76 -1.59
C THR A 316 22.36 -0.24 -1.66
N ALA A 317 23.29 -1.12 -2.06
CA ALA A 317 24.24 -0.83 -3.16
C ALA A 317 25.02 -2.09 -3.62
N GLY A 318 25.02 -2.32 -4.94
CA GLY A 318 26.18 -2.82 -5.70
C GLY A 318 26.46 -4.33 -5.71
N ARG A 319 26.01 -5.04 -6.77
CA ARG A 319 26.53 -6.38 -7.10
C ARG A 319 27.18 -6.40 -8.49
N LYS A 320 28.52 -6.50 -8.48
CA LYS A 320 29.36 -6.84 -9.63
C LYS A 320 29.29 -8.34 -9.93
N ARG A 321 29.47 -8.63 -11.23
CA ARG A 321 29.50 -9.92 -11.93
C ARG A 321 30.57 -10.93 -11.44
N ARG A 322 30.43 -12.15 -11.99
CA ARG A 322 31.42 -13.25 -12.19
C ARG A 322 31.55 -14.18 -10.96
N TRP A 323 31.35 -15.50 -11.00
CA TRP A 323 31.78 -16.53 -11.98
C TRP A 323 30.94 -17.83 -11.91
N HIS A 324 31.10 -18.64 -12.98
CA HIS A 324 30.67 -20.02 -13.25
C HIS A 324 30.95 -21.05 -12.14
N LEU A 325 30.16 -22.14 -12.10
CA LEU A 325 30.60 -23.53 -12.36
C LEU A 325 29.49 -24.56 -12.09
N TRP A 326 29.39 -25.52 -13.02
CA TRP A 326 28.56 -26.74 -13.11
C TRP A 326 27.12 -26.61 -13.60
#